data_AF-A0A8H7ZWL2-F1
#
_entry.id   AF-A0A8H7ZWL2-F1
#
_cell.length_a   1.000
_cell.length_b   1.000
_cell.length_c   1.000
_cell.angle_alpha   90.00
_cell.angle_beta   90.00
_cell.angle_gamma   90.00
#
_symmetry.space_group_name_H-M   'P 1'
#
loop_
_entity.id
_entity.type
_entity.pdbx_description
1 polymer ?
#
loop_
_entity_poly.entity_id
_entity_poly.type
_entity_poly.pdbx_seq_one_letter_code
_entity_poly.pdbx_strand_id
1 'polypeptide(L)'
;MSAPAAAGRKLPFHSWDVEKCLRHFATDREDGLTKADAAGRLEKHGPNELLGQSGVSKWKVFAAQLANSMTIVLLLAFIISMAVRDWVEAGVVMIVIITNTFIGYLQEYRAEKTMASLRSLTSPTALVVREGAQHHIPALQVVSGDIIQFKDGDVIPADLRLLEVFNLEIDEALLTGESAPVAKRYVSDHSTPVLLRAVDRAFAGAE
;
A
#
# COMPACT_ATOMS: atom_id res chain seq x y z
N MET A 1 45.31 8.52 -2.84
CA MET A 1 44.63 9.42 -1.88
C MET A 1 43.43 8.67 -1.33
N SER A 2 43.57 8.07 -0.14
CA SER A 2 42.52 7.29 0.52
C SER A 2 41.43 8.21 1.06
N ALA A 3 40.19 7.99 0.65
CA ALA A 3 39.03 8.62 1.26
C ALA A 3 38.81 8.04 2.68
N PRO A 4 38.43 8.87 3.67
CA PRO A 4 38.31 8.44 5.06
C PRO A 4 37.11 7.51 5.26
N ALA A 5 37.29 6.51 6.12
CA ALA A 5 36.26 5.60 6.57
C ALA A 5 35.12 6.38 7.24
N ALA A 6 33.96 6.44 6.59
CA ALA A 6 32.76 7.03 7.15
C ALA A 6 32.20 6.12 8.26
N ALA A 7 32.59 6.41 9.49
CA ALA A 7 32.04 5.83 10.70
C ALA A 7 30.53 6.10 10.81
N GLY A 8 29.76 5.05 11.13
CA GLY A 8 28.52 5.18 11.91
C GLY A 8 27.20 5.51 11.20
N ARG A 9 27.12 5.66 9.87
CA ARG A 9 25.81 5.77 9.21
C ARG A 9 25.13 4.41 9.16
N LYS A 10 23.94 4.27 9.78
CA LYS A 10 23.03 3.14 9.52
C LYS A 10 22.77 3.12 8.02
N LEU A 11 23.39 2.18 7.33
CA LEU A 11 23.19 1.94 5.91
C LEU A 11 21.68 1.69 5.67
N PRO A 12 21.05 2.35 4.69
CA PRO A 12 19.64 2.12 4.38
C PRO A 12 19.42 0.65 4.00
N PHE A 13 18.23 0.09 4.29
CA PHE A 13 17.90 -1.33 4.06
C PHE A 13 18.28 -1.84 2.67
N HIS A 14 18.11 -0.97 1.69
CA HIS A 14 18.34 -1.24 0.28
C HIS A 14 19.83 -1.43 -0.09
N SER A 15 20.75 -1.20 0.86
CA SER A 15 22.20 -1.35 0.71
C SER A 15 22.77 -2.49 1.54
N TRP A 16 21.91 -3.28 2.17
CA TRP A 16 22.31 -4.47 2.91
C TRP A 16 22.52 -5.64 1.96
N ASP A 17 23.49 -6.47 2.29
CA ASP A 17 23.69 -7.78 1.71
C ASP A 17 22.56 -8.73 2.10
N VAL A 18 22.36 -9.75 1.28
CA VAL A 18 21.34 -10.78 1.50
C VAL A 18 21.47 -11.42 2.88
N GLU A 19 22.70 -11.76 3.28
CA GLU A 19 22.96 -12.41 4.56
C GLU A 19 22.60 -11.52 5.75
N LYS A 20 22.89 -10.22 5.67
CA LYS A 20 22.43 -9.26 6.69
C LYS A 20 20.91 -9.07 6.67
N CYS A 21 20.26 -9.10 5.52
CA CYS A 21 18.79 -9.07 5.45
C CYS A 21 18.17 -10.30 6.14
N LEU A 22 18.65 -11.51 5.82
CA LEU A 22 18.17 -12.76 6.43
C LEU A 22 18.35 -12.75 7.95
N ARG A 23 19.53 -12.33 8.43
CA ARG A 23 19.80 -12.19 9.88
C ARG A 23 18.93 -11.12 10.54
N HIS A 24 18.70 -9.99 9.87
CA HIS A 24 17.89 -8.90 10.44
C HIS A 24 16.42 -9.31 10.59
N PHE A 25 15.87 -9.98 9.57
CA PHE A 25 14.51 -10.46 9.57
C PHE A 25 14.34 -11.82 10.25
N ALA A 26 15.41 -12.45 10.74
CA ALA A 26 15.41 -13.77 11.34
C ALA A 26 14.65 -14.80 10.47
N THR A 27 14.93 -14.77 9.17
CA THR A 27 14.31 -15.63 8.16
C THR A 27 15.32 -16.68 7.72
N ASP A 28 14.90 -17.94 7.64
CA ASP A 28 15.72 -19.01 7.05
C ASP A 28 15.64 -18.97 5.52
N ARG A 29 16.75 -19.22 4.82
CA ARG A 29 16.82 -19.13 3.35
C ARG A 29 15.99 -20.21 2.65
N GLU A 30 15.90 -21.41 3.22
CA GLU A 30 15.22 -22.56 2.62
C GLU A 30 13.82 -22.73 3.21
N ASP A 31 13.70 -22.62 4.54
CA ASP A 31 12.43 -22.87 5.24
C ASP A 31 11.55 -21.62 5.33
N GLY A 32 12.10 -20.43 5.08
CA GLY A 32 11.37 -19.17 5.18
C GLY A 32 11.00 -18.80 6.61
N LEU A 33 9.81 -18.21 6.79
CA LEU A 33 9.28 -17.84 8.11
C LEU A 33 8.34 -18.92 8.67
N THR A 34 8.22 -18.98 10.00
CA THR A 34 7.14 -19.76 10.62
C THR A 34 5.80 -19.06 10.47
N LYS A 35 4.69 -19.82 10.48
CA LYS A 35 3.34 -19.22 10.43
C LYS A 35 3.07 -18.33 11.64
N ALA A 36 3.59 -18.70 12.80
CA ALA A 36 3.45 -17.92 14.03
C ALA A 36 4.18 -16.57 13.93
N ASP A 37 5.41 -16.55 13.43
CA ASP A 37 6.16 -15.31 13.23
C ASP A 37 5.50 -14.41 12.19
N ALA A 38 5.01 -14.99 11.09
CA ALA A 38 4.30 -14.25 10.06
C ALA A 38 3.00 -13.62 10.61
N ALA A 39 2.21 -14.38 11.36
CA ALA A 39 0.99 -13.87 12.01
C ALA A 39 1.30 -12.75 13.02
N GLY A 40 2.33 -12.94 13.86
CA GLY A 40 2.74 -11.90 14.82
C GLY A 40 3.24 -10.63 14.15
N ARG A 41 3.92 -10.73 13.00
CA ARG A 41 4.33 -9.56 12.19
C ARG A 41 3.12 -8.87 11.57
N LEU A 42 2.16 -9.64 11.05
CA LEU A 42 0.94 -9.09 10.45
C LEU A 42 0.10 -8.33 11.50
N GLU A 43 -0.03 -8.85 12.71
CA GLU A 43 -0.70 -8.15 13.81
C GLU A 43 0.03 -6.86 14.23
N LYS A 44 1.37 -6.90 14.24
CA LYS A 44 2.20 -5.77 14.67
C LYS A 44 2.32 -4.65 13.64
N HIS A 45 2.47 -5.01 12.37
CA HIS A 45 2.76 -4.07 11.28
C HIS A 45 1.54 -3.76 10.41
N GLY A 46 0.47 -4.55 10.53
CA GLY A 46 -0.70 -4.46 9.69
C GLY A 46 -0.52 -5.15 8.33
N PRO A 47 -1.58 -5.18 7.51
CA PRO A 47 -1.54 -5.77 6.17
C PRO A 47 -0.60 -4.99 5.24
N ASN A 48 -0.05 -5.69 4.25
CA ASN A 48 0.72 -5.12 3.13
C ASN A 48 -0.23 -4.44 2.16
N GLU A 49 -0.78 -3.30 2.60
CA GLU A 49 -1.61 -2.42 1.81
C GLU A 49 -0.95 -1.05 1.81
N LEU A 50 -0.77 -0.47 0.61
CA LEU A 50 -0.52 0.96 0.52
C LEU A 50 -1.74 1.63 1.14
N LEU A 51 -1.54 2.43 2.20
CA LEU A 51 -2.61 3.16 2.87
C LEU A 51 -3.38 4.01 1.85
N GLY A 52 -4.39 3.39 1.25
CA GLY A 52 -5.38 4.06 0.43
C GLY A 52 -6.02 5.09 1.33
N GLN A 53 -6.27 6.28 0.77
CA GLN A 53 -6.83 7.42 1.50
C GLN A 53 -7.86 6.92 2.51
N SER A 54 -7.50 7.04 3.78
CA SER A 54 -8.23 6.53 4.94
C SER A 54 -9.74 6.65 4.73
N GLY A 55 -10.46 5.56 5.02
CA GLY A 55 -11.91 5.43 4.83
C GLY A 55 -12.71 6.68 5.21
N VAL A 56 -13.86 6.87 4.57
CA VAL A 56 -14.58 8.16 4.58
C VAL A 56 -14.67 8.78 5.98
N SER A 57 -13.84 9.80 6.25
CA SER A 57 -13.87 10.49 7.53
C SER A 57 -15.22 11.22 7.66
N LYS A 58 -16.01 10.89 8.69
CA LYS A 58 -17.34 11.46 8.94
C LYS A 58 -17.34 13.00 8.86
N TRP A 59 -16.26 13.62 9.37
CA TRP A 59 -16.05 15.06 9.31
C TRP A 59 -15.76 15.58 7.91
N LYS A 60 -15.02 14.82 7.08
CA LYS A 60 -14.74 15.16 5.68
C LYS A 60 -16.01 15.12 4.84
N VAL A 61 -16.87 14.12 5.03
CA VAL A 61 -18.18 14.04 4.36
C VAL A 61 -19.06 15.21 4.76
N PHE A 62 -19.14 15.51 6.06
CA PHE A 62 -19.94 16.62 6.56
C PHE A 62 -19.43 17.97 5.99
N ALA A 63 -18.12 18.21 6.02
CA ALA A 63 -17.52 19.41 5.45
C ALA A 63 -17.74 19.51 3.93
N ALA A 64 -17.62 18.40 3.19
CA ALA A 64 -17.90 18.36 1.76
C ALA A 64 -19.37 18.65 1.46
N GLN A 65 -20.30 18.14 2.26
CA GLN A 65 -21.72 18.38 2.09
C GLN A 65 -22.08 19.85 2.35
N LEU A 66 -21.46 20.49 3.34
CA LEU A 66 -21.60 21.93 3.60
C LEU A 66 -21.00 22.79 2.48
N ALA A 67 -19.94 22.32 1.83
CA ALA A 67 -19.29 23.01 0.71
C ALA A 67 -20.02 22.83 -0.65
N ASN A 68 -21.04 21.96 -0.71
CA ASN A 68 -21.84 21.79 -1.92
C ASN A 68 -22.68 23.04 -2.21
N SER A 69 -22.56 23.58 -3.43
CA SER A 69 -23.26 24.79 -3.87
C SER A 69 -24.77 24.79 -3.57
N MET A 70 -25.44 23.63 -3.69
CA MET A 70 -26.87 23.52 -3.39
C MET A 70 -27.14 23.57 -1.87
N THR A 71 -26.29 22.95 -1.04
CA THR A 71 -26.41 23.00 0.42
C THR A 71 -26.14 24.39 0.96
N ILE A 72 -25.22 25.16 0.36
CA ILE A 72 -24.94 26.55 0.75
C ILE A 72 -26.21 27.40 0.60
N VAL A 73 -26.95 27.25 -0.50
CA VAL A 73 -28.22 27.96 -0.71
C VAL A 73 -29.26 27.56 0.34
N LEU A 74 -29.36 26.27 0.67
CA LEU A 74 -30.27 25.77 1.72
C LEU A 74 -29.89 26.29 3.12
N LEU A 75 -28.60 26.38 3.43
CA LEU A 75 -28.12 26.96 4.68
C LEU A 75 -28.43 28.45 4.78
N LEU A 76 -28.27 29.20 3.68
CA LEU A 76 -28.65 30.61 3.63
C LEU A 76 -30.17 30.78 3.85
N ALA A 77 -30.99 29.96 3.19
CA ALA A 77 -32.44 29.95 3.40
C ALA A 77 -32.79 29.65 4.87
N PHE A 78 -32.17 28.62 5.46
CA PHE A 78 -32.36 28.28 6.87
C PHE A 78 -32.02 29.45 7.81
N ILE A 79 -30.87 30.13 7.59
CA ILE A 79 -30.46 31.28 8.40
C ILE A 79 -31.46 32.43 8.26
N ILE A 80 -31.97 32.70 7.05
CA ILE A 80 -32.95 33.76 6.80
C ILE A 80 -34.27 33.43 7.51
N SER A 81 -34.82 32.23 7.37
CA SER A 81 -36.07 31.83 8.03
C SER A 81 -35.95 31.89 9.56
N MET A 82 -34.80 31.49 10.12
CA MET A 82 -34.49 31.65 11.55
C MET A 82 -34.45 33.12 11.99
N ALA A 83 -33.87 34.01 11.18
CA ALA A 83 -33.81 35.44 11.48
C ALA A 83 -35.21 36.11 11.48
N VAL A 84 -36.09 35.67 10.59
CA VAL A 84 -37.50 36.11 10.51
C VAL A 84 -38.36 35.45 11.61
N ARG A 85 -37.79 34.49 12.38
CA ARG A 85 -38.46 33.67 13.39
C ARG A 85 -39.58 32.79 12.84
N ASP A 86 -39.47 32.41 11.56
CA ASP A 86 -40.31 31.36 10.99
C ASP A 86 -39.71 29.99 11.32
N TRP A 87 -40.11 29.47 12.47
CA TRP A 87 -39.66 28.18 12.98
C TRP A 87 -40.18 27.01 12.14
N VAL A 88 -41.30 27.18 11.43
CA VAL A 88 -41.89 26.12 10.62
C VAL A 88 -41.06 25.94 9.35
N GLU A 89 -40.80 27.02 8.63
CA GLU A 89 -39.97 26.98 7.42
C GLU A 89 -38.53 26.54 7.73
N ALA A 90 -37.93 27.10 8.79
CA ALA A 90 -36.60 26.70 9.24
C ALA A 90 -36.53 25.19 9.59
N GLY A 91 -37.57 24.65 10.25
CA GLY A 91 -37.68 23.23 10.56
C GLY A 91 -37.70 22.35 9.31
N VAL A 92 -38.48 22.73 8.29
CA VAL A 92 -38.55 22.01 7.01
C VAL A 92 -37.19 21.98 6.31
N VAL A 93 -36.50 23.12 6.21
CA VAL A 93 -35.19 23.20 5.56
C VAL A 93 -34.13 22.38 6.32
N MET A 94 -34.15 22.41 7.65
CA MET A 94 -33.24 21.61 8.47
C MET A 94 -33.40 20.10 8.22
N ILE A 95 -34.64 19.60 8.13
CA ILE A 95 -34.92 18.19 7.82
C ILE A 95 -34.34 17.79 6.46
N VAL A 96 -34.47 18.66 5.45
CA VAL A 96 -33.91 18.43 4.11
C VAL A 96 -32.38 18.32 4.16
N ILE A 97 -31.70 19.22 4.89
CA ILE A 97 -30.24 19.20 5.04
C ILE A 97 -29.76 17.91 5.72
N ILE A 98 -30.41 17.51 6.81
CA ILE A 98 -30.06 16.28 7.55
C ILE A 98 -30.27 15.05 6.65
N THR A 99 -31.40 14.97 5.96
CA THR A 99 -31.73 13.86 5.07
C THR A 99 -30.71 13.75 3.92
N ASN A 100 -30.38 14.87 3.29
CA ASN A 100 -29.40 14.89 2.20
C ASN A 100 -28.00 14.46 2.70
N THR A 101 -27.57 14.95 3.86
CA THR A 101 -26.29 14.56 4.46
C THR A 101 -26.24 13.05 4.77
N PHE A 102 -27.33 12.50 5.31
CA PHE A 102 -27.42 11.08 5.63
C PHE A 102 -27.41 10.20 4.38
N ILE A 103 -28.18 10.58 3.35
CA ILE A 103 -28.18 9.88 2.06
C ILE A 103 -26.79 9.97 1.41
N GLY A 104 -26.16 11.14 1.40
CA GLY A 104 -24.81 11.34 0.88
C GLY A 104 -23.78 10.46 1.58
N TYR A 105 -23.83 10.37 2.92
CA TYR A 105 -22.97 9.46 3.68
C TYR A 105 -23.17 8.00 3.29
N LEU A 106 -24.42 7.54 3.15
CA LEU A 106 -24.70 6.17 2.74
C LEU A 106 -24.26 5.87 1.30
N GLN A 107 -24.40 6.84 0.39
CA GLN A 107 -23.93 6.72 -0.99
C GLN A 107 -22.41 6.59 -1.06
N GLU A 108 -21.70 7.48 -0.35
CA GLU A 108 -20.24 7.49 -0.31
C GLU A 108 -19.69 6.21 0.34
N TYR A 109 -20.28 5.77 1.46
CA TYR A 109 -19.89 4.52 2.12
C TYR A 109 -20.09 3.29 1.22
N ARG A 110 -21.20 3.24 0.47
CA ARG A 110 -21.46 2.15 -0.48
C ARG A 110 -20.50 2.18 -1.67
N ALA A 111 -20.17 3.37 -2.17
CA ALA A 111 -19.20 3.54 -3.25
C ALA A 111 -17.81 3.05 -2.82
N GLU A 112 -17.35 3.46 -1.64
CA GLU A 112 -16.06 3.02 -1.09
C GLU A 112 -16.02 1.51 -0.87
N LYS A 113 -17.07 0.92 -0.28
CA LYS A 113 -17.15 -0.53 -0.08
C LYS A 113 -17.10 -1.30 -1.40
N THR A 114 -17.74 -0.79 -2.45
CA THR A 114 -17.71 -1.41 -3.78
C THR A 114 -16.31 -1.35 -4.38
N MET A 115 -15.62 -0.22 -4.24
CA MET A 115 -14.24 -0.04 -4.69
C MET A 115 -13.26 -0.94 -3.93
N ALA A 116 -13.42 -1.07 -2.61
CA ALA A 116 -12.62 -1.97 -1.78
C ALA A 116 -12.79 -3.43 -2.20
N SER A 117 -14.03 -3.87 -2.45
CA SER A 117 -14.31 -5.22 -2.95
C SER A 117 -13.70 -5.45 -4.34
N LEU A 118 -13.81 -4.50 -5.26
CA LEU A 118 -13.17 -4.61 -6.58
C LEU A 118 -11.65 -4.72 -6.48
N ARG A 119 -11.01 -3.91 -5.62
CA ARG A 119 -9.56 -4.03 -5.34
C ARG A 119 -9.18 -5.38 -4.75
N SER A 120 -10.00 -5.94 -3.87
CA SER A 120 -9.74 -7.26 -3.26
C SER A 120 -9.82 -8.42 -4.26
N LEU A 121 -10.62 -8.28 -5.32
CA LEU A 121 -10.79 -9.29 -6.37
C LEU A 121 -9.66 -9.27 -7.41
N THR A 122 -8.99 -8.13 -7.59
CA THR A 122 -7.78 -7.99 -8.42
C THR A 122 -6.50 -7.95 -7.60
N SER A 123 -6.57 -8.14 -6.28
CA SER A 123 -5.37 -8.11 -5.44
C SER A 123 -4.46 -9.28 -5.82
N PRO A 124 -3.20 -9.01 -6.19
CA PRO A 124 -2.27 -10.05 -6.60
C PRO A 124 -2.10 -11.06 -5.46
N THR A 125 -1.97 -12.33 -5.83
CA THR A 125 -1.57 -13.39 -4.91
C THR A 125 -0.06 -13.55 -4.93
N ALA A 126 0.54 -13.79 -3.78
CA ALA A 126 1.97 -14.10 -3.67
C ALA A 126 2.16 -15.58 -3.36
N LEU A 127 3.15 -16.20 -3.99
CA LEU A 127 3.64 -17.53 -3.60
C LEU A 127 4.79 -17.35 -2.61
N VAL A 128 4.55 -17.69 -1.34
CA VAL A 128 5.54 -17.55 -0.27
C VAL A 128 6.01 -18.91 0.24
N VAL A 129 7.27 -18.97 0.71
CA VAL A 129 7.83 -20.12 1.41
C VAL A 129 7.75 -19.88 2.91
N ARG A 130 7.03 -20.74 3.62
CA ARG A 130 6.89 -20.72 5.09
C ARG A 130 6.93 -22.15 5.62
N GLU A 131 7.73 -22.40 6.65
CA GLU A 131 7.93 -23.74 7.23
C GLU A 131 8.36 -24.79 6.18
N GLY A 132 9.19 -24.38 5.21
CA GLY A 132 9.68 -25.24 4.12
C GLY A 132 8.65 -25.59 3.05
N ALA A 133 7.42 -25.08 3.16
CA ALA A 133 6.34 -25.34 2.21
C ALA A 133 5.93 -24.08 1.43
N GLN A 134 5.51 -24.28 0.19
CA GLN A 134 5.00 -23.22 -0.67
C GLN A 134 3.51 -22.96 -0.38
N HIS A 135 3.17 -21.69 -0.19
CA HIS A 135 1.83 -21.25 0.14
C HIS A 135 1.40 -20.08 -0.76
N HIS A 136 0.26 -20.23 -1.44
CA HIS A 136 -0.39 -19.09 -2.09
C HIS A 136 -1.17 -18.29 -1.04
N ILE A 137 -0.77 -17.04 -0.84
CA ILE A 137 -1.43 -16.11 0.08
C ILE A 137 -1.81 -14.83 -0.66
N PRO A 138 -2.82 -14.08 -0.19
CA PRO A 138 -3.08 -12.73 -0.70
C PRO A 138 -1.85 -11.84 -0.47
N ALA A 139 -1.48 -10.98 -1.45
CA ALA A 139 -0.35 -10.04 -1.29
C ALA A 139 -0.49 -9.15 -0.05
N LEU A 140 -1.72 -8.87 0.39
CA LEU A 140 -2.06 -8.14 1.62
C LEU A 140 -1.54 -8.82 2.90
N GLN A 141 -1.28 -10.13 2.88
CA GLN A 141 -0.78 -10.90 4.02
C GLN A 141 0.72 -11.19 3.95
N VAL A 142 1.40 -10.66 2.93
CA VAL A 142 2.87 -10.71 2.84
C VAL A 142 3.43 -9.82 3.93
N VAL A 143 4.44 -10.31 4.64
CA VAL A 143 5.11 -9.58 5.72
C VAL A 143 6.59 -9.43 5.44
N SER A 144 7.23 -8.43 6.07
CA SER A 144 8.68 -8.24 5.95
C SER A 144 9.42 -9.50 6.41
N GLY A 145 10.29 -10.02 5.56
CA GLY A 145 11.04 -11.25 5.79
C GLY A 145 10.43 -12.51 5.18
N ASP A 146 9.26 -12.45 4.53
CA ASP A 146 8.80 -13.56 3.69
C ASP A 146 9.77 -13.82 2.54
N ILE A 147 9.93 -15.10 2.18
CA ILE A 147 10.58 -15.51 0.95
C ILE A 147 9.50 -15.71 -0.09
N ILE A 148 9.59 -14.96 -1.19
CA ILE A 148 8.60 -14.95 -2.26
C ILE A 148 9.22 -15.57 -3.50
N GLN A 149 8.49 -16.49 -4.11
CA GLN A 149 8.79 -17.01 -5.43
C GLN A 149 7.80 -16.41 -6.44
N PHE A 150 8.30 -15.99 -7.58
CA PHE A 150 7.50 -15.45 -8.67
C PHE A 150 8.14 -15.86 -9.99
N LYS A 151 7.34 -15.87 -11.05
CA LYS A 151 7.72 -16.25 -12.41
C LYS A 151 7.16 -15.25 -13.41
N ASP A 152 7.52 -15.43 -14.67
CA ASP A 152 7.05 -14.60 -15.78
C ASP A 152 5.51 -14.47 -15.77
N GLY A 153 5.03 -13.22 -15.79
CA GLY A 153 3.61 -12.88 -15.76
C GLY A 153 3.01 -12.71 -14.37
N ASP A 154 3.78 -12.90 -13.30
CA ASP A 154 3.35 -12.59 -11.94
C ASP A 154 3.64 -11.12 -11.59
N VAL A 155 2.66 -10.42 -11.02
CA VAL A 155 2.86 -9.08 -10.45
C VAL A 155 3.67 -9.18 -9.15
N ILE A 156 4.68 -8.33 -8.99
CA ILE A 156 5.52 -8.30 -7.79
C ILE A 156 4.71 -7.77 -6.60
N PRO A 157 4.51 -8.57 -5.52
CA PRO A 157 3.54 -8.26 -4.45
C PRO A 157 4.05 -7.26 -3.40
N ALA A 158 5.35 -7.05 -3.31
CA ALA A 158 6.02 -6.16 -2.35
C ALA A 158 7.41 -5.78 -2.87
N ASP A 159 8.09 -4.81 -2.24
CA ASP A 159 9.49 -4.54 -2.57
C ASP A 159 10.38 -5.70 -2.10
N LEU A 160 11.10 -6.34 -3.03
CA LEU A 160 11.88 -7.55 -2.78
C LEU A 160 13.38 -7.32 -2.95
N ARG A 161 14.14 -8.07 -2.15
CA ARG A 161 15.57 -8.30 -2.35
C ARG A 161 15.74 -9.63 -3.07
N LEU A 162 16.42 -9.63 -4.21
CA LEU A 162 16.59 -10.84 -5.01
C LEU A 162 17.60 -11.78 -4.35
N LEU A 163 17.17 -13.00 -4.07
CA LEU A 163 17.97 -14.09 -3.48
C LEU A 163 18.58 -15.00 -4.54
N GLU A 164 17.77 -15.33 -5.55
CA GLU A 164 18.08 -16.22 -6.67
C GLU A 164 17.35 -15.69 -7.89
N VAL A 165 18.02 -15.71 -9.04
CA VAL A 165 17.50 -15.11 -10.28
C VAL A 165 17.86 -16.00 -11.45
N PHE A 166 16.85 -16.36 -12.25
CA PHE A 166 17.01 -17.16 -13.47
C PHE A 166 16.43 -16.39 -14.65
N ASN A 167 17.28 -15.71 -15.42
CA ASN A 167 16.91 -14.95 -16.62
C ASN A 167 15.69 -14.02 -16.43
N LEU A 168 15.66 -13.27 -15.33
CA LEU A 168 14.55 -12.41 -14.96
C LEU A 168 14.70 -11.02 -15.59
N GLU A 169 13.67 -10.57 -16.27
CA GLU A 169 13.49 -9.19 -16.70
C GLU A 169 12.20 -8.66 -16.06
N ILE A 170 12.25 -7.44 -15.53
CA ILE A 170 11.08 -6.81 -14.89
C ILE A 170 10.73 -5.55 -15.67
N ASP A 171 9.46 -5.38 -16.01
CA ASP A 171 8.92 -4.14 -16.55
C ASP A 171 8.64 -3.15 -15.41
N GLU A 172 9.48 -2.12 -15.32
CA GLU A 172 9.35 -1.05 -14.34
C GLU A 172 8.71 0.22 -14.93
N ALA A 173 8.08 0.15 -16.11
CA ALA A 173 7.53 1.31 -16.81
C ALA A 173 6.51 2.10 -15.96
N LEU A 174 5.74 1.42 -15.12
CA LEU A 174 4.79 2.07 -14.20
C LEU A 174 5.48 2.94 -13.13
N LEU A 175 6.74 2.65 -12.80
CA LEU A 175 7.51 3.30 -11.75
C LEU A 175 8.52 4.31 -12.30
N THR A 176 9.16 3.99 -13.42
CA THR A 176 10.24 4.81 -14.00
C THR A 176 9.79 5.61 -15.22
N GLY A 177 8.70 5.21 -15.88
CA GLY A 177 8.27 5.74 -17.17
C GLY A 177 9.11 5.25 -18.35
N GLU A 178 10.07 4.35 -18.12
CA GLU A 178 10.89 3.74 -19.18
C GLU A 178 10.26 2.42 -19.63
N SER A 179 9.96 2.29 -20.92
CA SER A 179 9.25 1.11 -21.46
C SER A 179 10.14 -0.11 -21.73
N ALA A 180 11.44 -0.03 -21.40
CA ALA A 180 12.38 -1.12 -21.64
C ALA A 180 12.49 -2.00 -20.38
N PRO A 181 12.24 -3.33 -20.48
CA PRO A 181 12.43 -4.24 -19.36
C PRO A 181 13.85 -4.21 -18.81
N VAL A 182 13.98 -4.26 -17.49
CA VAL A 182 15.27 -4.21 -16.80
C VAL A 182 15.67 -5.62 -16.39
N ALA A 183 16.77 -6.12 -16.98
CA ALA A 183 17.35 -7.40 -16.61
C ALA A 183 17.87 -7.38 -15.16
N LYS A 184 17.32 -8.27 -14.34
CA LYS A 184 17.66 -8.39 -12.91
C LYS A 184 18.73 -9.44 -12.69
N ARG A 185 19.56 -9.22 -11.67
CA ARG A 185 20.69 -10.08 -11.35
C ARG A 185 20.87 -10.19 -9.86
N TYR A 186 21.18 -11.40 -9.41
CA TYR A 186 21.72 -11.61 -8.08
C TYR A 186 23.11 -10.99 -7.98
N VAL A 187 23.33 -10.13 -6.99
CA VAL A 187 24.64 -9.51 -6.71
C VAL A 187 25.09 -9.93 -5.32
N SER A 188 26.11 -10.78 -5.26
CA SER A 188 26.73 -11.26 -4.01
C SER A 188 27.83 -10.35 -3.47
N ASP A 189 28.43 -9.49 -4.31
CA ASP A 189 29.66 -8.77 -3.98
C ASP A 189 29.48 -7.24 -3.84
N HIS A 190 30.19 -6.67 -2.87
CA HIS A 190 30.13 -5.26 -2.44
C HIS A 190 30.90 -4.30 -3.36
N SER A 191 31.57 -4.81 -4.39
CA SER A 191 32.39 -4.05 -5.33
C SER A 191 31.60 -3.33 -6.42
N THR A 192 30.29 -3.61 -6.56
CA THR A 192 29.47 -3.01 -7.62
C THR A 192 29.13 -1.54 -7.31
N PRO A 193 29.36 -0.60 -8.25
CA PRO A 193 29.04 0.82 -8.09
C PRO A 193 27.57 1.04 -7.73
N VAL A 194 27.29 2.03 -6.87
CA VAL A 194 25.93 2.37 -6.38
C VAL A 194 24.93 2.58 -7.53
N LEU A 195 25.40 3.06 -8.67
CA LEU A 195 24.61 3.33 -9.88
C LEU A 195 24.05 2.07 -10.56
N LEU A 196 24.62 0.88 -10.32
CA LEU A 196 24.12 -0.39 -10.87
C LEU A 196 23.23 -1.16 -9.89
N ARG A 197 22.92 -0.60 -8.71
CA ARG A 197 22.24 -1.34 -7.64
C ARG A 197 20.74 -1.55 -7.87
N ALA A 198 20.11 -1.00 -8.90
CA ALA A 198 18.68 -1.24 -9.12
C ALA A 198 18.38 -2.69 -9.58
N VAL A 199 19.40 -3.43 -10.04
CA VAL A 199 19.22 -4.78 -10.63
C VAL A 199 19.05 -5.91 -9.62
N ASP A 200 19.36 -5.68 -8.34
CA ASP A 200 19.29 -6.68 -7.26
C ASP A 200 17.98 -6.62 -6.45
N ARG A 201 17.02 -5.84 -6.95
CA ARG A 201 15.75 -5.49 -6.30
C ARG A 201 14.60 -5.58 -7.29
N ALA A 202 13.42 -5.92 -6.78
CA ALA A 202 12.16 -5.89 -7.50
C ALA A 202 11.18 -4.99 -6.73
N PHE A 203 10.40 -4.18 -7.42
CA PHE A 203 9.51 -3.19 -6.79
C PHE A 203 8.06 -3.64 -6.87
N ALA A 204 7.28 -3.33 -5.83
CA ALA A 204 5.86 -3.67 -5.79
C ALA A 204 5.10 -3.08 -6.99
N GLY A 205 4.29 -3.91 -7.67
CA GLY A 205 3.45 -3.50 -8.79
C GLY A 205 4.13 -3.50 -10.17
N ALA A 206 5.40 -3.88 -10.26
CA ALA A 206 6.04 -4.23 -11.53
C ALA A 206 5.67 -5.67 -11.96
N GLU A 207 5.87 -5.98 -13.24
CA GLU A 207 5.49 -7.26 -13.89
C GLU A 207 6.66 -7.91 -14.63
#